data_AF-A0A1Q9Y3Z5-F1
#
_entry.id   AF-A0A1Q9Y3Z5-F1
#
_cell.length_a   1.000
_cell.length_b   1.000
_cell.length_c   1.000
_cell.angle_alpha   90.00
_cell.angle_beta   90.00
_cell.angle_gamma   90.00
#
_symmetry.space_group_name_H-M   'P 1'
#
loop_
_entity.id
_entity.type
_entity.pdbx_description
1 polymer ?
#
loop_
_entity_poly.entity_id
_entity_poly.type
_entity_poly.pdbx_seq_one_letter_code
_entity_poly.pdbx_strand_id
1 'polypeptide(L)'
;MSDIIRRDPRAERIARNRLHPLHAALQPQQIQWMGPNGIVRKNPHAAAAGFIGPAGIKRIDRSGAQQGGSGKRQSGSAQVQLPLHVVEQPAFIIAVVPDMVGGRLSSHDKDLLGLAHQLAGKDGAVLAVVFGEHKESAFDNVGVDRLLQLEGDEYSGYSPEQRVLALRAVESQFDPRHWLLPDSRTGGGELGRRLASCLGERPATRVWQVKDGQSTGRAGAGREDIARAAPRLILAAAECAEPVSETRHEARQVELSAQVPRNLPRIEDLGSVAVDPAQIPMAESEFILSGGNGVKDWELFHRAAVALGATEGASRVAVDDGHMPRARQVGATGTWVTARVYVAVGISGAIQHLQGIGACDKVVAINLDPGCDMIKRADMAVIGDAAAILQALIERVEAHRNGAKRDAA
;
A
#
# COMPACT_ATOMS: atom_id res chain seq x y z
N MET A 1 -74.77 -11.49 26.87
CA MET A 1 -74.02 -11.67 28.13
C MET A 1 -72.85 -10.72 28.07
N SER A 2 -72.74 -9.80 29.02
CA SER A 2 -71.74 -8.74 29.03
C SER A 2 -70.34 -9.32 29.21
N ASP A 3 -69.43 -9.03 28.27
CA ASP A 3 -68.00 -9.30 28.39
C ASP A 3 -67.36 -8.38 29.44
N ILE A 4 -67.62 -8.66 30.71
CA ILE A 4 -66.91 -8.02 31.81
C ILE A 4 -65.52 -8.65 31.85
N ILE A 5 -64.55 -7.96 31.25
CA ILE A 5 -63.13 -8.33 31.32
C ILE A 5 -62.71 -8.28 32.80
N ARG A 6 -62.64 -9.45 33.45
CA ARG A 6 -62.03 -9.59 34.78
C ARG A 6 -60.53 -9.35 34.65
N ARG A 7 -60.07 -8.17 35.04
CA ARG A 7 -58.64 -7.84 35.10
C ARG A 7 -58.05 -8.40 36.39
N ASP A 8 -56.96 -9.16 36.28
CA ASP A 8 -56.21 -9.66 37.44
C ASP A 8 -55.42 -8.49 38.10
N PRO A 9 -55.78 -8.06 39.31
CA PRO A 9 -55.11 -6.94 39.99
C PRO A 9 -53.63 -7.22 40.27
N ARG A 10 -53.25 -8.50 40.43
CA ARG A 10 -51.87 -8.89 40.70
C ARG A 10 -51.02 -8.72 39.44
N ALA A 11 -51.54 -9.16 38.28
CA ALA A 11 -50.88 -8.98 37.00
C ALA A 11 -50.69 -7.50 36.66
N GLU A 12 -51.71 -6.65 36.90
CA GLU A 12 -51.58 -5.21 36.68
C GLU A 12 -50.55 -4.56 37.61
N ARG A 13 -50.49 -4.98 38.89
CA ARG A 13 -49.50 -4.45 39.84
C ARG A 13 -48.08 -4.82 39.45
N ILE A 14 -47.87 -6.04 38.95
CA ILE A 14 -46.57 -6.49 38.45
C ILE A 14 -46.19 -5.73 37.16
N ALA A 15 -47.13 -5.53 36.25
CA ALA A 15 -46.89 -4.80 34.99
C ALA A 15 -46.56 -3.31 35.19
N ARG A 16 -47.01 -2.67 36.29
CA ARG A 16 -46.67 -1.27 36.61
C ARG A 16 -45.33 -1.12 37.34
N ASN A 17 -44.88 -2.14 38.08
CA ASN A 17 -43.66 -2.06 38.88
C ASN A 17 -42.43 -2.56 38.10
N ARG A 18 -41.65 -1.62 37.54
CA ARG A 18 -40.44 -1.91 36.74
C ARG A 18 -39.34 -2.67 37.50
N LEU A 19 -39.35 -2.63 38.83
CA LEU A 19 -38.37 -3.32 39.68
C LEU A 19 -38.81 -4.72 40.09
N HIS A 20 -40.03 -5.14 39.73
CA HIS A 20 -40.52 -6.47 40.06
C HIS A 20 -39.84 -7.53 39.16
N PRO A 21 -39.35 -8.66 39.71
CA PRO A 21 -38.58 -9.67 38.95
C PRO A 21 -39.33 -10.22 37.72
N LEU A 22 -40.66 -10.31 37.83
CA LEU A 22 -41.54 -10.82 36.76
C LEU A 22 -42.06 -9.73 35.80
N HIS A 23 -41.67 -8.46 35.98
CA HIS A 23 -42.14 -7.36 35.12
C HIS A 23 -41.73 -7.56 33.66
N ALA A 24 -40.47 -7.97 33.42
CA ALA A 24 -39.97 -8.18 32.05
C ALA A 24 -40.69 -9.31 31.31
N ALA A 25 -41.19 -10.33 32.03
CA ALA A 25 -41.91 -11.46 31.45
C ALA A 25 -43.37 -11.14 31.10
N LEU A 26 -43.96 -10.13 31.74
CA LEU A 26 -45.36 -9.70 31.53
C LEU A 26 -45.49 -8.56 30.51
N GLN A 27 -44.38 -7.99 30.04
CA GLN A 27 -44.37 -7.00 28.98
C GLN A 27 -44.45 -7.70 27.61
N PRO A 28 -45.35 -7.28 26.70
CA PRO A 28 -45.30 -7.75 25.32
C PRO A 28 -43.97 -7.33 24.70
N GLN A 29 -43.16 -8.29 24.25
CA GLN A 29 -41.90 -8.01 23.56
C GLN A 29 -42.20 -7.33 22.22
N GLN A 30 -42.27 -6.00 22.20
CA GLN A 30 -42.35 -5.24 20.96
C GLN A 30 -40.99 -5.32 20.25
N ILE A 31 -40.95 -6.16 19.21
CA ILE A 31 -39.76 -6.40 18.38
C ILE A 31 -39.47 -5.16 17.51
N GLN A 32 -40.52 -4.46 17.10
CA GLN A 32 -40.47 -3.32 16.21
C GLN A 32 -41.62 -2.35 16.53
N TRP A 33 -41.35 -1.04 16.56
CA TRP A 33 -42.38 0.00 16.73
C TRP A 33 -42.07 1.22 15.87
N MET A 34 -43.11 1.99 15.52
CA MET A 34 -42.93 3.24 14.80
C MET A 34 -42.54 4.34 15.79
N GLY A 35 -41.40 4.99 15.56
CA GLY A 35 -40.97 6.12 16.37
C GLY A 35 -41.79 7.38 16.08
N PRO A 36 -41.74 8.39 16.96
CA PRO A 36 -42.49 9.64 16.81
C PRO A 36 -42.17 10.42 15.52
N ASN A 37 -41.06 10.12 14.85
CA ASN A 37 -40.64 10.75 13.59
C ASN A 37 -40.94 9.87 12.36
N GLY A 38 -41.82 8.87 12.48
CA GLY A 38 -42.16 7.93 11.40
C GLY A 38 -41.10 6.86 11.10
N ILE A 39 -39.92 6.93 11.75
CA ILE A 39 -38.85 5.94 11.59
C ILE A 39 -39.14 4.71 12.45
N VAL A 40 -39.11 3.54 11.82
CA VAL A 40 -39.28 2.26 12.49
C VAL A 40 -38.06 1.93 13.36
N ARG A 41 -38.29 1.70 14.66
CA ARG A 41 -37.29 1.28 15.64
C ARG A 41 -37.42 -0.22 15.91
N LYS A 42 -36.29 -0.91 16.08
CA LYS A 42 -36.21 -2.34 16.41
C LYS A 42 -35.45 -2.54 17.72
N ASN A 43 -35.86 -3.50 18.54
CA ASN A 43 -35.15 -3.84 19.78
C ASN A 43 -34.02 -4.86 19.50
N PRO A 44 -32.72 -4.47 19.64
CA PRO A 44 -31.59 -5.35 19.32
C PRO A 44 -31.42 -6.52 20.30
N HIS A 45 -32.05 -6.46 21.48
CA HIS A 45 -31.97 -7.50 22.50
C HIS A 45 -33.13 -8.51 22.41
N ALA A 46 -34.12 -8.28 21.54
CA ALA A 46 -35.18 -9.26 21.31
C ALA A 46 -34.59 -10.54 20.69
N ALA A 47 -34.97 -11.71 21.21
CA ALA A 47 -34.36 -12.99 20.84
C ALA A 47 -34.38 -13.24 19.32
N ALA A 48 -35.47 -12.82 18.65
CA ALA A 48 -35.71 -12.98 17.22
C ALA A 48 -35.05 -11.92 16.30
N ALA A 49 -34.32 -10.93 16.84
CA ALA A 49 -33.80 -9.80 16.07
C ALA A 49 -32.50 -10.08 15.27
N GLY A 50 -31.95 -11.30 15.30
CA GLY A 50 -30.72 -11.62 14.58
C GLY A 50 -30.51 -13.11 14.34
N PHE A 51 -29.62 -13.45 13.42
CA PHE A 51 -29.22 -14.82 13.09
C PHE A 51 -27.78 -15.10 13.56
N ILE A 52 -27.44 -16.36 13.79
CA ILE A 52 -26.07 -16.76 14.14
C ILE A 52 -25.29 -16.95 12.83
N GLY A 53 -24.23 -16.16 12.65
CA GLY A 53 -23.37 -16.28 11.48
C GLY A 53 -22.48 -17.53 11.52
N PRO A 54 -21.77 -17.84 10.41
CA PRO A 54 -20.92 -19.04 10.30
C PRO A 54 -19.82 -19.15 11.37
N ALA A 55 -19.41 -18.03 11.97
CA ALA A 55 -18.41 -17.96 13.03
C ALA A 55 -19.01 -18.04 14.46
N GLY A 56 -20.30 -18.38 14.62
CA GLY A 56 -20.96 -18.50 15.92
C GLY A 56 -21.37 -17.16 16.57
N ILE A 57 -21.10 -16.03 15.91
CA ILE A 57 -21.43 -14.68 16.40
C ILE A 57 -22.83 -14.28 15.92
N LYS A 58 -23.68 -13.81 16.84
CA LYS A 58 -25.02 -13.30 16.52
C LYS A 58 -24.92 -11.98 15.73
N ARG A 59 -25.48 -11.97 14.52
CA ARG A 59 -25.53 -10.81 13.63
C ARG A 59 -26.97 -10.32 13.47
N ILE A 60 -27.15 -9.01 13.45
CA ILE A 60 -28.43 -8.34 13.22
C ILE A 60 -28.34 -7.69 11.84
N ASP A 61 -29.03 -8.27 10.85
CA ASP A 61 -29.12 -7.66 9.52
C ASP A 61 -30.07 -6.46 9.56
N ARG A 62 -29.55 -5.30 9.15
CA ARG A 62 -30.27 -4.03 9.10
C ARG A 62 -30.90 -3.76 7.73
N SER A 63 -30.56 -4.54 6.71
CA SER A 63 -30.97 -4.36 5.32
C SER A 63 -32.32 -5.01 4.98
N GLY A 64 -32.78 -5.97 5.80
CA GLY A 64 -34.07 -6.63 5.61
C GLY A 64 -34.04 -7.81 4.63
N ALA A 65 -32.86 -8.27 4.22
CA ALA A 65 -32.69 -9.39 3.32
C ALA A 65 -32.42 -10.68 4.12
N GLN A 66 -33.46 -11.48 4.35
CA GLN A 66 -33.28 -12.85 4.81
C GLN A 66 -32.65 -13.69 3.68
N GLN A 67 -31.45 -14.23 3.90
CA GLN A 67 -31.18 -15.68 3.81
C GLN A 67 -29.75 -16.01 4.25
N GLY A 68 -29.63 -16.69 5.40
CA GLY A 68 -28.44 -17.43 5.77
C GLY A 68 -28.39 -18.75 5.01
N GLY A 69 -27.64 -18.79 3.91
CA GLY A 69 -27.26 -20.04 3.26
C GLY A 69 -26.02 -20.63 3.95
N SER A 70 -26.17 -21.81 4.55
CA SER A 70 -25.10 -22.59 5.13
C SER A 70 -24.22 -23.22 4.04
N GLY A 71 -23.24 -22.46 3.53
CA GLY A 71 -22.15 -23.00 2.71
C GLY A 71 -20.86 -23.03 3.50
N LYS A 72 -20.38 -24.24 3.87
CA LYS A 72 -19.01 -24.44 4.35
C LYS A 72 -18.04 -23.97 3.26
N ARG A 73 -17.41 -22.80 3.42
CA ARG A 73 -16.22 -22.45 2.63
C ARG A 73 -15.01 -23.11 3.26
N GLN A 74 -14.48 -24.11 2.56
CA GLN A 74 -13.11 -24.58 2.78
C GLN A 74 -12.15 -23.39 2.58
N SER A 75 -11.30 -23.13 3.57
CA SER A 75 -10.19 -22.20 3.48
C SER A 75 -9.05 -22.80 2.67
N GLY A 76 -9.29 -23.09 1.40
CA GLY A 76 -8.24 -22.99 0.40
C GLY A 76 -8.21 -21.54 -0.04
N SER A 77 -7.05 -20.88 0.05
CA SER A 77 -6.83 -19.63 -0.68
C SER A 77 -6.90 -19.97 -2.17
N ALA A 78 -8.11 -20.05 -2.72
CA ALA A 78 -8.31 -20.07 -4.14
C ALA A 78 -7.73 -18.75 -4.65
N GLN A 79 -6.60 -18.82 -5.35
CA GLN A 79 -6.07 -17.67 -6.06
C GLN A 79 -7.21 -17.15 -6.93
N VAL A 80 -7.64 -15.92 -6.67
CA VAL A 80 -8.64 -15.26 -7.51
C VAL A 80 -7.98 -15.13 -8.87
N GLN A 81 -8.39 -15.97 -9.82
CA GLN A 81 -7.86 -15.95 -11.17
C GLN A 81 -8.49 -14.76 -11.88
N LEU A 82 -7.76 -13.64 -11.89
CA LEU A 82 -8.18 -12.43 -12.61
C LEU A 82 -8.31 -12.74 -14.11
N PRO A 83 -9.31 -12.15 -14.79
CA PRO A 83 -9.46 -12.31 -16.24
C PRO A 83 -8.20 -11.82 -16.97
N LEU A 84 -7.71 -12.63 -17.91
CA LEU A 84 -6.55 -12.31 -18.73
C LEU A 84 -6.96 -11.33 -19.85
N HIS A 85 -6.35 -10.16 -19.85
CA HIS A 85 -6.41 -9.14 -20.89
C HIS A 85 -5.25 -9.34 -21.86
N VAL A 86 -5.56 -9.49 -23.15
CA VAL A 86 -4.58 -9.67 -24.22
C VAL A 86 -4.92 -8.72 -25.36
N VAL A 87 -3.93 -7.94 -25.79
CA VAL A 87 -4.00 -7.08 -26.96
C VAL A 87 -3.09 -7.66 -28.02
N GLU A 88 -3.62 -8.42 -28.98
CA GLU A 88 -2.77 -9.08 -29.99
C GLU A 88 -2.13 -8.06 -30.95
N GLN A 89 -2.94 -7.14 -31.46
CA GLN A 89 -2.52 -6.11 -32.41
C GLN A 89 -3.01 -4.73 -31.92
N PRO A 90 -2.19 -4.01 -31.13
CA PRO A 90 -2.58 -2.70 -30.65
C PRO A 90 -2.64 -1.70 -31.79
N ALA A 91 -3.68 -0.86 -31.80
CA ALA A 91 -3.79 0.26 -32.74
C ALA A 91 -2.77 1.37 -32.44
N PHE A 92 -2.27 1.43 -31.20
CA PHE A 92 -1.25 2.37 -30.73
C PHE A 92 -0.66 1.89 -29.40
N ILE A 93 0.51 2.42 -29.05
CA ILE A 93 1.21 2.10 -27.81
C ILE A 93 1.20 3.30 -26.86
N ILE A 94 1.00 3.03 -25.56
CA ILE A 94 1.27 3.96 -24.47
C ILE A 94 2.55 3.47 -23.77
N ALA A 95 3.63 4.22 -23.90
CA ALA A 95 4.91 3.86 -23.29
C ALA A 95 5.01 4.43 -21.88
N VAL A 96 5.39 3.58 -20.92
CA VAL A 96 5.55 3.91 -19.51
C VAL A 96 6.97 3.60 -19.09
N VAL A 97 7.65 4.57 -18.48
CA VAL A 97 8.98 4.37 -17.88
C VAL A 97 8.84 4.51 -16.36
N PRO A 98 8.62 3.41 -15.62
CA PRO A 98 8.55 3.46 -14.16
C PRO A 98 9.91 3.78 -13.54
N ASP A 99 9.93 4.34 -12.33
CA ASP A 99 11.15 4.63 -11.59
C ASP A 99 11.79 3.37 -11.02
N MET A 100 10.96 2.44 -10.55
CA MET A 100 11.38 1.15 -9.97
C MET A 100 12.47 1.26 -8.91
N VAL A 101 12.30 2.17 -7.94
CA VAL A 101 13.24 2.35 -6.83
C VAL A 101 13.48 1.01 -6.12
N GLY A 102 14.76 0.59 -6.03
CA GLY A 102 15.14 -0.69 -5.45
C GLY A 102 14.74 -1.93 -6.28
N GLY A 103 14.45 -1.76 -7.57
CA GLY A 103 14.12 -2.81 -8.53
C GLY A 103 12.70 -3.36 -8.42
N ARG A 104 11.76 -2.61 -7.83
CA ARG A 104 10.34 -3.00 -7.68
C ARG A 104 9.41 -1.84 -8.02
N LEU A 105 8.18 -2.14 -8.44
CA LEU A 105 7.20 -1.10 -8.71
C LEU A 105 6.74 -0.43 -7.41
N SER A 106 6.91 0.90 -7.34
CA SER A 106 6.38 1.73 -6.27
C SER A 106 4.86 1.93 -6.40
N SER A 107 4.22 2.55 -5.41
CA SER A 107 2.82 2.98 -5.54
C SER A 107 2.64 3.97 -6.68
N HIS A 108 3.54 4.94 -6.83
CA HIS A 108 3.51 5.92 -7.91
C HIS A 108 3.64 5.25 -9.28
N ASP A 109 4.50 4.23 -9.42
CA ASP A 109 4.61 3.48 -10.68
C ASP A 109 3.29 2.75 -11.02
N LYS A 110 2.59 2.23 -10.01
CA LYS A 110 1.29 1.56 -10.19
C LYS A 110 0.18 2.54 -10.57
N ASP A 111 0.16 3.72 -9.97
CA ASP A 111 -0.77 4.80 -10.36
C ASP A 111 -0.52 5.22 -11.82
N LEU A 112 0.75 5.31 -12.21
CA LEU A 112 1.16 5.66 -13.58
C LEU A 112 0.72 4.61 -14.59
N LEU A 113 0.87 3.33 -14.26
CA LEU A 113 0.39 2.22 -15.09
C LEU A 113 -1.14 2.18 -15.16
N GLY A 114 -1.83 2.51 -14.07
CA GLY A 114 -3.28 2.72 -14.06
C GLY A 114 -3.71 3.82 -15.04
N LEU A 115 -2.99 4.94 -15.06
CA LEU A 115 -3.23 6.03 -16.01
C LEU A 115 -2.96 5.59 -17.46
N ALA A 116 -1.88 4.83 -17.67
CA ALA A 116 -1.55 4.27 -18.98
C ALA A 116 -2.65 3.34 -19.50
N HIS A 117 -3.19 2.48 -18.63
CA HIS A 117 -4.29 1.58 -18.95
C HIS A 117 -5.57 2.35 -19.33
N GLN A 118 -5.89 3.42 -18.61
CA GLN A 118 -7.02 4.30 -18.95
C GLN A 118 -6.85 4.96 -20.34
N LEU A 119 -5.63 5.37 -20.70
CA LEU A 119 -5.32 5.97 -22.00
C LEU A 119 -5.28 4.95 -23.14
N ALA A 120 -4.83 3.73 -22.87
CA ALA A 120 -4.83 2.63 -23.82
C ALA A 120 -6.26 2.20 -24.19
N GLY A 121 -7.17 2.18 -23.20
CA GLY A 121 -8.53 1.73 -23.41
C GLY A 121 -8.57 0.28 -23.90
N LYS A 122 -9.43 -0.01 -24.88
CA LYS A 122 -9.57 -1.36 -25.46
C LYS A 122 -8.66 -1.61 -26.66
N ASP A 123 -8.20 -0.55 -27.31
CA ASP A 123 -7.57 -0.62 -28.63
C ASP A 123 -6.05 -0.41 -28.56
N GLY A 124 -5.55 0.20 -27.48
CA GLY A 124 -4.13 0.42 -27.24
C GLY A 124 -3.50 -0.66 -26.36
N ALA A 125 -2.17 -0.72 -26.37
CA ALA A 125 -1.40 -1.53 -25.42
C ALA A 125 -0.47 -0.66 -24.57
N VAL A 126 -0.30 -1.05 -23.31
CA VAL A 126 0.67 -0.46 -22.39
C VAL A 126 2.03 -1.17 -22.53
N LEU A 127 3.06 -0.41 -22.91
CA LEU A 127 4.44 -0.86 -22.97
C LEU A 127 5.20 -0.31 -21.76
N ALA A 128 5.62 -1.18 -20.84
CA ALA A 128 6.55 -0.81 -19.77
C ALA A 128 7.99 -0.94 -20.27
N VAL A 129 8.79 0.13 -20.10
CA VAL A 129 10.22 0.17 -20.44
C VAL A 129 11.02 0.23 -19.14
N VAL A 130 11.77 -0.83 -18.86
CA VAL A 130 12.52 -1.01 -17.62
C VAL A 130 14.01 -1.05 -17.91
N PHE A 131 14.81 -0.42 -17.04
CA PHE A 131 16.27 -0.39 -17.17
C PHE A 131 16.94 -1.29 -16.13
N GLY A 132 17.92 -2.08 -16.58
CA GLY A 132 18.74 -2.93 -15.73
C GLY A 132 17.99 -4.14 -15.15
N GLU A 133 18.61 -4.78 -14.17
CA GLU A 133 17.99 -5.89 -13.43
C GLU A 133 16.90 -5.38 -12.48
N HIS A 134 15.82 -6.15 -12.36
CA HIS A 134 14.74 -5.88 -11.42
C HIS A 134 14.33 -7.14 -10.64
N LYS A 135 13.64 -6.91 -9.52
CA LYS A 135 13.06 -7.96 -8.65
C LYS A 135 11.54 -8.03 -8.76
N GLU A 136 10.95 -7.26 -9.65
CA GLU A 136 9.52 -7.28 -9.91
C GLU A 136 9.10 -8.52 -10.71
N SER A 137 8.02 -9.16 -10.27
CA SER A 137 7.46 -10.36 -10.92
C SER A 137 5.99 -10.21 -11.28
N ALA A 138 5.36 -9.09 -10.90
CA ALA A 138 3.91 -8.90 -10.99
C ALA A 138 3.51 -7.82 -12.02
N PHE A 139 4.30 -7.62 -13.09
CA PHE A 139 3.95 -6.71 -14.19
C PHE A 139 2.59 -7.05 -14.83
N ASP A 140 2.26 -8.35 -14.87
CA ASP A 140 0.98 -8.85 -15.34
C ASP A 140 -0.21 -8.36 -14.50
N ASN A 141 -0.02 -8.08 -13.21
CA ASN A 141 -1.11 -7.65 -12.32
C ASN A 141 -1.28 -6.13 -12.20
N VAL A 142 -0.51 -5.35 -12.96
CA VAL A 142 -0.51 -3.87 -12.88
C VAL A 142 -0.80 -3.20 -14.22
N GLY A 143 -1.37 -3.92 -15.18
CA GLY A 143 -1.80 -3.32 -16.45
C GLY A 143 -0.76 -3.29 -17.57
N VAL A 144 0.32 -4.06 -17.47
CA VAL A 144 1.38 -4.09 -18.51
C VAL A 144 1.05 -5.14 -19.57
N ASP A 145 0.82 -4.70 -20.82
CA ASP A 145 0.57 -5.61 -21.95
C ASP A 145 1.87 -6.05 -22.63
N ARG A 146 2.88 -5.17 -22.67
CA ARG A 146 4.20 -5.41 -23.25
C ARG A 146 5.28 -4.97 -22.27
N LEU A 147 6.33 -5.77 -22.13
CA LEU A 147 7.48 -5.46 -21.29
C LEU A 147 8.75 -5.38 -22.15
N LEU A 148 9.43 -4.25 -22.09
CA LEU A 148 10.75 -4.08 -22.68
C LEU A 148 11.76 -3.87 -21.55
N GLN A 149 12.61 -4.86 -21.34
CA GLN A 149 13.71 -4.75 -20.40
C GLN A 149 15.01 -4.42 -21.17
N LEU A 150 15.64 -3.32 -20.79
CA LEU A 150 16.91 -2.86 -21.35
C LEU A 150 18.03 -3.18 -20.37
N GLU A 151 18.69 -4.30 -20.62
CA GLU A 151 19.80 -4.80 -19.81
C GLU A 151 21.14 -4.20 -20.24
N GLY A 152 22.09 -4.11 -19.31
CA GLY A 152 23.45 -3.62 -19.55
C GLY A 152 23.99 -2.76 -18.42
N ASP A 153 25.29 -2.88 -18.16
CA ASP A 153 25.99 -2.10 -17.14
C ASP A 153 25.91 -0.58 -17.41
N GLU A 154 25.76 -0.19 -18.67
CA GLU A 154 25.57 1.21 -19.07
C GLU A 154 24.28 1.87 -18.54
N TYR A 155 23.32 1.06 -18.06
CA TYR A 155 22.10 1.55 -17.41
C TYR A 155 22.17 1.51 -15.88
N SER A 156 23.23 0.94 -15.32
CA SER A 156 23.48 0.92 -13.88
C SER A 156 23.75 2.34 -13.36
N GLY A 157 23.40 2.57 -12.08
CA GLY A 157 23.56 3.87 -11.43
C GLY A 157 22.81 5.01 -12.14
N TYR A 158 23.30 6.24 -11.93
CA TYR A 158 22.78 7.46 -12.52
C TYR A 158 23.34 7.70 -13.93
N SER A 159 22.60 7.24 -14.95
CA SER A 159 23.00 7.25 -16.37
C SER A 159 21.96 7.93 -17.31
N PRO A 160 21.54 9.18 -17.04
CA PRO A 160 20.41 9.80 -17.76
C PRO A 160 20.64 9.92 -19.27
N GLU A 161 21.86 10.18 -19.72
CA GLU A 161 22.17 10.34 -21.15
C GLU A 161 21.99 9.02 -21.92
N GLN A 162 22.48 7.90 -21.35
CA GLN A 162 22.34 6.58 -21.93
C GLN A 162 20.87 6.13 -21.95
N ARG A 163 20.14 6.36 -20.86
CA ARG A 163 18.70 6.06 -20.78
C ARG A 163 17.90 6.81 -21.85
N VAL A 164 18.17 8.10 -22.07
CA VAL A 164 17.50 8.88 -23.12
C VAL A 164 17.80 8.34 -24.52
N LEU A 165 19.03 7.91 -24.81
CA LEU A 165 19.35 7.27 -26.09
C LEU A 165 18.54 5.99 -26.31
N ALA A 166 18.39 5.17 -25.27
CA ALA A 166 17.54 3.99 -25.30
C ALA A 166 16.08 4.36 -25.58
N LEU A 167 15.52 5.35 -24.87
CA LEU A 167 14.14 5.80 -25.10
C LEU A 167 13.92 6.36 -26.52
N ARG A 168 14.94 6.94 -27.16
CA ARG A 168 14.88 7.33 -28.59
C ARG A 168 14.82 6.13 -29.53
N ALA A 169 15.50 5.03 -29.19
CA ALA A 169 15.37 3.79 -29.94
C ALA A 169 13.95 3.21 -29.80
N VAL A 170 13.38 3.27 -28.59
CA VAL A 170 11.98 2.90 -28.35
C VAL A 170 11.02 3.78 -29.16
N GLU A 171 11.20 5.10 -29.15
CA GLU A 171 10.41 6.05 -29.96
C GLU A 171 10.45 5.66 -31.45
N SER A 172 11.64 5.36 -31.97
CA SER A 172 11.83 5.05 -33.40
C SER A 172 11.17 3.73 -33.80
N GLN A 173 11.11 2.75 -32.89
CA GLN A 173 10.60 1.40 -33.19
C GLN A 173 9.10 1.27 -32.91
N PHE A 174 8.61 1.83 -31.81
CA PHE A 174 7.25 1.61 -31.31
C PHE A 174 6.32 2.81 -31.54
N ASP A 175 6.85 3.98 -31.91
CA ASP A 175 6.10 5.23 -32.11
C ASP A 175 4.96 5.45 -31.08
N PRO A 176 5.28 5.56 -29.77
CA PRO A 176 4.25 5.68 -28.75
C PRO A 176 3.39 6.92 -28.95
N ARG A 177 2.07 6.75 -28.78
CA ARG A 177 1.11 7.86 -28.79
C ARG A 177 1.32 8.79 -27.60
N HIS A 178 1.56 8.19 -26.43
CA HIS A 178 1.92 8.91 -25.21
C HIS A 178 3.10 8.22 -24.51
N TRP A 179 3.97 9.05 -23.95
CA TRP A 179 5.01 8.73 -22.99
C TRP A 179 4.57 9.16 -21.60
N LEU A 180 4.60 8.23 -20.66
CA LEU A 180 4.26 8.44 -19.26
C LEU A 180 5.49 8.15 -18.40
N LEU A 181 5.89 9.15 -17.61
CA LEU A 181 6.94 9.01 -16.61
C LEU A 181 6.45 9.59 -15.27
N PRO A 182 6.93 9.08 -14.12
CA PRO A 182 6.69 9.71 -12.83
C PRO A 182 7.29 11.13 -12.83
N ASP A 183 6.57 12.16 -12.39
CA ASP A 183 7.15 13.48 -12.10
C ASP A 183 7.83 13.48 -10.72
N SER A 184 8.72 12.52 -10.53
CA SER A 184 9.40 12.22 -9.28
C SER A 184 10.76 12.89 -9.19
N ARG A 185 11.31 12.91 -7.97
CA ARG A 185 12.71 13.35 -7.71
C ARG A 185 13.72 12.21 -7.85
N THR A 186 13.25 10.98 -7.93
CA THR A 186 14.03 9.73 -7.94
C THR A 186 14.60 9.40 -9.31
N GLY A 187 14.08 9.99 -10.39
CA GLY A 187 14.70 9.92 -11.71
C GLY A 187 13.75 10.24 -12.86
N GLY A 188 12.51 9.74 -12.79
CA GLY A 188 11.51 9.84 -13.86
C GLY A 188 11.22 11.28 -14.30
N GLY A 189 11.16 12.21 -13.34
CA GLY A 189 10.89 13.60 -13.66
C GLY A 189 12.01 14.23 -14.48
N GLU A 190 13.26 13.95 -14.15
CA GLU A 190 14.41 14.45 -14.91
C GLU A 190 14.50 13.75 -16.27
N LEU A 191 14.42 12.42 -16.29
CA LEU A 191 14.50 11.60 -17.49
C LEU A 191 13.45 12.01 -18.52
N GLY A 192 12.21 12.25 -18.07
CA GLY A 192 11.12 12.65 -18.94
C GLY A 192 11.29 14.07 -19.48
N ARG A 193 11.88 15.01 -18.73
CA ARG A 193 12.23 16.35 -19.23
C ARG A 193 13.33 16.28 -20.29
N ARG A 194 14.34 15.43 -20.09
CA ARG A 194 15.40 15.20 -21.08
C ARG A 194 14.84 14.57 -22.36
N LEU A 195 14.00 13.54 -22.22
CA LEU A 195 13.30 12.93 -23.36
C LEU A 195 12.46 13.95 -24.11
N ALA A 196 11.67 14.77 -23.42
CA ALA A 196 10.85 15.80 -24.04
C ALA A 196 11.70 16.79 -24.86
N SER A 197 12.81 17.24 -24.29
CA SER A 197 13.75 18.12 -25.00
C SER A 197 14.36 17.45 -26.23
N CYS A 198 14.67 16.15 -26.17
CA CYS A 198 15.20 15.40 -27.30
C CYS A 198 14.17 15.17 -28.41
N LEU A 199 12.90 15.01 -28.06
CA LEU A 199 11.80 14.84 -29.02
C LEU A 199 11.26 16.17 -29.56
N GLY A 200 11.65 17.31 -28.97
CA GLY A 200 11.08 18.62 -29.31
C GLY A 200 9.64 18.78 -28.83
N GLU A 201 9.23 18.00 -27.83
CA GLU A 201 7.86 17.95 -27.32
C GLU A 201 7.73 18.79 -26.03
N ARG A 202 6.58 19.45 -25.85
CA ARG A 202 6.29 20.21 -24.62
C ARG A 202 5.56 19.32 -23.62
N PRO A 203 6.20 18.87 -22.53
CA PRO A 203 5.57 17.95 -21.60
C PRO A 203 4.48 18.65 -20.77
N ALA A 204 3.50 17.88 -20.31
CA ALA A 204 2.65 18.27 -19.18
C ALA A 204 3.28 17.74 -17.89
N THR A 205 3.40 18.60 -16.88
CA THR A 205 4.08 18.26 -15.61
C THR A 205 3.09 18.25 -14.46
N ARG A 206 3.40 17.48 -13.41
CA ARG A 206 2.56 17.30 -12.23
C ARG A 206 1.12 16.95 -12.58
N VAL A 207 0.93 16.12 -13.60
CA VAL A 207 -0.39 15.70 -14.08
C VAL A 207 -0.98 14.74 -13.07
N TRP A 208 -2.10 15.10 -12.46
CA TRP A 208 -2.81 14.25 -11.51
C TRP A 208 -4.07 13.62 -12.13
N GLN A 209 -4.44 14.01 -13.35
CA GLN A 209 -5.56 13.42 -14.06
C GLN A 209 -5.41 13.62 -15.56
N VAL A 210 -5.80 12.60 -16.33
CA VAL A 210 -6.11 12.74 -17.76
C VAL A 210 -7.53 12.22 -17.98
N LYS A 211 -8.39 13.05 -18.57
CA LYS A 211 -9.79 12.71 -18.81
C LYS A 211 -10.25 13.37 -20.10
N ASP A 212 -10.97 12.63 -20.94
CA ASP A 212 -11.56 13.12 -22.18
C ASP A 212 -10.53 13.82 -23.10
N GLY A 213 -9.31 13.30 -23.15
CA GLY A 213 -8.19 13.87 -23.93
C GLY A 213 -7.59 15.15 -23.36
N GLN A 214 -7.98 15.59 -22.16
CA GLN A 214 -7.40 16.71 -21.43
C GLN A 214 -6.56 16.22 -20.25
N SER A 215 -5.33 16.70 -20.14
CA SER A 215 -4.48 16.52 -18.95
C SER A 215 -4.62 17.72 -18.01
N THR A 216 -4.80 17.45 -16.72
CA THR A 216 -4.85 18.46 -15.66
C THR A 216 -3.66 18.27 -14.73
N GLY A 217 -2.87 19.33 -14.54
CA GLY A 217 -1.68 19.31 -13.68
C GLY A 217 -1.63 20.44 -12.66
N ARG A 218 -0.94 20.19 -11.54
CA ARG A 218 -0.77 21.16 -10.44
C ARG A 218 0.22 22.27 -10.79
N ALA A 219 -0.18 23.53 -10.62
CA ALA A 219 0.63 24.73 -10.81
C ALA A 219 0.59 25.66 -9.59
N GLY A 220 1.31 26.79 -9.63
CA GLY A 220 1.24 27.82 -8.58
C GLY A 220 1.66 27.35 -7.17
N ALA A 221 2.59 26.39 -7.09
CA ALA A 221 2.94 25.64 -5.87
C ALA A 221 1.79 24.79 -5.30
N GLY A 222 0.96 24.22 -6.18
CA GLY A 222 -0.17 23.34 -5.82
C GLY A 222 -1.47 24.08 -5.53
N ARG A 223 -1.52 25.39 -5.80
CA ARG A 223 -2.70 26.24 -5.55
C ARG A 223 -3.64 26.35 -6.75
N GLU A 224 -3.18 25.94 -7.92
CA GLU A 224 -3.89 26.09 -9.18
C GLU A 224 -3.81 24.79 -9.97
N ASP A 225 -4.83 24.55 -10.79
CA ASP A 225 -4.84 23.47 -11.78
C ASP A 225 -4.79 24.08 -13.18
N ILE A 226 -3.89 23.55 -14.01
CA ILE A 226 -3.81 23.91 -15.43
C ILE A 226 -4.27 22.70 -16.24
N ALA A 227 -5.35 22.90 -17.00
CA ALA A 227 -5.84 21.93 -17.97
C ALA A 227 -5.34 22.27 -19.38
N ARG A 228 -4.99 21.25 -20.16
CA ARG A 228 -4.64 21.35 -21.58
C ARG A 228 -4.91 20.02 -22.28
N ALA A 229 -4.95 20.03 -23.61
CA ALA A 229 -4.95 18.79 -24.39
C ALA A 229 -3.77 17.90 -23.99
N ALA A 230 -4.04 16.61 -23.79
CA ALA A 230 -3.06 15.63 -23.34
C ALA A 230 -1.89 15.57 -24.35
N PRO A 231 -0.68 15.99 -23.96
CA PRO A 231 0.46 16.01 -24.87
C PRO A 231 1.04 14.60 -25.08
N ARG A 232 1.94 14.46 -26.05
CA ARG A 232 2.69 13.21 -26.26
C ARG A 232 3.52 12.81 -25.05
N LEU A 233 4.00 13.75 -24.22
CA LEU A 233 4.79 13.44 -23.02
C LEU A 233 4.14 13.97 -21.74
N ILE A 234 3.86 13.05 -20.81
CA ILE A 234 3.16 13.31 -19.56
C ILE A 234 4.08 12.91 -18.40
N LEU A 235 4.43 13.89 -17.56
CA LEU A 235 5.04 13.65 -16.26
C LEU A 235 3.93 13.67 -15.21
N ALA A 236 3.55 12.49 -14.73
CA ALA A 236 2.40 12.33 -13.84
C ALA A 236 2.81 12.46 -12.38
N ALA A 237 2.02 13.18 -11.60
CA ALA A 237 2.15 13.19 -10.15
C ALA A 237 1.74 11.82 -9.56
N ALA A 238 2.09 11.57 -8.30
CA ALA A 238 1.51 10.44 -7.57
C ALA A 238 -0.02 10.57 -7.49
N GLU A 239 -0.71 9.45 -7.32
CA GLU A 239 -2.18 9.38 -7.26
C GLU A 239 -2.85 9.92 -8.56
N CYS A 240 -2.19 9.76 -9.71
CA CYS A 240 -2.72 10.23 -10.99
C CYS A 240 -3.88 9.38 -11.55
N ALA A 241 -3.98 8.13 -11.09
CA ALA A 241 -5.04 7.20 -11.40
C ALA A 241 -5.05 6.06 -10.36
N GLU A 242 -6.17 5.34 -10.27
CA GLU A 242 -6.25 4.10 -9.49
C GLU A 242 -5.42 2.99 -10.18
N PRO A 243 -4.60 2.24 -9.42
CA PRO A 243 -3.90 1.07 -9.94
C PRO A 243 -4.83 0.00 -10.52
N VAL A 244 -4.37 -0.66 -11.58
CA VAL A 244 -5.07 -1.83 -12.12
C VAL A 244 -5.09 -2.94 -11.07
N SER A 245 -6.27 -3.48 -10.78
CA SER A 245 -6.46 -4.58 -9.82
C SER A 245 -7.51 -5.60 -10.26
N GLU A 246 -8.22 -5.34 -11.36
CA GLU A 246 -9.34 -6.16 -11.82
C GLU A 246 -8.96 -7.16 -12.91
N THR A 247 -7.84 -6.95 -13.59
CA THR A 247 -7.40 -7.73 -14.76
C THR A 247 -5.95 -8.16 -14.59
N ARG A 248 -5.62 -9.31 -15.16
CA ARG A 248 -4.25 -9.76 -15.39
C ARG A 248 -3.91 -9.52 -16.85
N HIS A 249 -2.72 -9.04 -17.16
CA HIS A 249 -2.26 -8.72 -18.50
C HIS A 249 -1.16 -9.69 -18.93
N GLU A 250 -0.91 -9.78 -20.23
CA GLU A 250 0.07 -10.72 -20.78
C GLU A 250 1.51 -10.42 -20.37
N ALA A 251 1.86 -9.14 -20.17
CA ALA A 251 3.24 -8.68 -19.97
C ALA A 251 4.23 -9.32 -20.96
N ARG A 252 3.85 -9.41 -22.25
CA ARG A 252 4.64 -10.07 -23.29
C ARG A 252 5.96 -9.36 -23.46
N GLN A 253 7.07 -10.10 -23.35
CA GLN A 253 8.41 -9.57 -23.58
C GLN A 253 8.57 -9.11 -25.02
N VAL A 254 9.16 -7.93 -25.20
CA VAL A 254 9.54 -7.36 -26.50
C VAL A 254 10.98 -6.87 -26.45
N GLU A 255 11.64 -6.85 -27.60
CA GLU A 255 13.04 -6.46 -27.73
C GLU A 255 13.19 -5.31 -28.72
N LEU A 256 14.28 -4.55 -28.58
CA LEU A 256 14.68 -3.59 -29.60
C LEU A 256 15.34 -4.33 -30.78
N SER A 257 14.90 -4.03 -31.99
CA SER A 257 15.43 -4.63 -33.22
C SER A 257 16.85 -4.16 -33.55
N ALA A 258 17.26 -3.01 -33.00
CA ALA A 258 18.57 -2.41 -33.21
C ALA A 258 19.28 -2.18 -31.87
N GLN A 259 20.60 -2.30 -31.89
CA GLN A 259 21.43 -1.99 -30.72
C GLN A 259 21.38 -0.49 -30.43
N VAL A 260 21.19 -0.16 -29.14
CA VAL A 260 21.27 1.22 -28.67
C VAL A 260 22.73 1.64 -28.66
N PRO A 261 23.10 2.76 -29.33
CA PRO A 261 24.46 3.27 -29.27
C PRO A 261 24.89 3.57 -27.83
N ARG A 262 26.15 3.31 -27.51
CA ARG A 262 26.74 3.69 -26.22
C ARG A 262 27.17 5.15 -26.24
N ASN A 263 26.75 5.90 -25.24
CA ASN A 263 27.25 7.24 -24.99
C ASN A 263 28.49 7.20 -24.10
N LEU A 264 29.43 8.11 -24.33
CA LEU A 264 30.48 8.37 -23.35
C LEU A 264 29.87 9.23 -22.22
N PRO A 265 29.79 8.73 -20.98
CA PRO A 265 29.13 9.45 -19.90
C PRO A 265 29.90 10.72 -19.58
N ARG A 266 29.20 11.86 -19.55
CA ARG A 266 29.75 13.14 -19.07
C ARG A 266 29.51 13.37 -17.58
N ILE A 267 28.72 12.50 -16.96
CA ILE A 267 28.38 12.50 -15.55
C ILE A 267 28.91 11.20 -14.96
N GLU A 268 29.64 11.31 -13.87
CA GLU A 268 30.13 10.18 -13.09
C GLU A 268 29.24 10.02 -11.85
N ASP A 269 28.65 8.84 -11.68
CA ASP A 269 27.91 8.49 -10.47
C ASP A 269 28.90 8.02 -9.40
N LEU A 270 29.06 8.81 -8.35
CA LEU A 270 29.91 8.47 -7.19
C LEU A 270 29.16 7.63 -6.14
N GLY A 271 27.95 7.18 -6.46
CA GLY A 271 27.09 6.40 -5.60
C GLY A 271 26.30 7.26 -4.60
N SER A 272 25.39 6.60 -3.89
CA SER A 272 24.64 7.24 -2.82
C SER A 272 25.55 7.56 -1.64
N VAL A 273 25.51 8.80 -1.17
CA VAL A 273 26.16 9.17 0.10
C VAL A 273 25.39 8.51 1.23
N ALA A 274 26.06 7.72 2.06
CA ALA A 274 25.45 7.13 3.24
C ALA A 274 25.02 8.25 4.20
N VAL A 275 23.71 8.50 4.26
CA VAL A 275 23.12 9.36 5.29
C VAL A 275 22.92 8.50 6.52
N ASP A 276 23.27 9.03 7.69
CA ASP A 276 22.98 8.38 8.96
C ASP A 276 21.47 8.07 9.05
N PRO A 277 21.04 6.80 9.18
CA PRO A 277 19.64 6.45 9.35
C PRO A 277 18.95 7.19 10.50
N ALA A 278 19.72 7.62 11.52
CA ALA A 278 19.22 8.45 12.62
C ALA A 278 18.86 9.89 12.20
N GLN A 279 19.25 10.34 10.99
CA GLN A 279 18.87 11.63 10.43
C GLN A 279 17.74 11.54 9.40
N ILE A 280 17.37 10.33 8.96
CA ILE A 280 16.29 10.13 8.00
C ILE A 280 14.92 10.36 8.68
N PRO A 281 14.06 11.24 8.13
CA PRO A 281 12.69 11.38 8.59
C PRO A 281 11.94 10.05 8.51
N MET A 282 11.24 9.65 9.58
CA MET A 282 10.58 8.33 9.62
C MET A 282 9.57 8.11 8.48
N ALA A 283 8.92 9.18 7.99
CA ALA A 283 7.97 9.10 6.90
C ALA A 283 8.60 8.64 5.58
N GLU A 284 9.91 8.87 5.40
CA GLU A 284 10.67 8.55 4.18
C GLU A 284 11.55 7.29 4.37
N SER A 285 11.53 6.70 5.57
CA SER A 285 12.41 5.58 5.88
C SER A 285 11.90 4.27 5.29
N GLU A 286 12.74 3.63 4.47
CA GLU A 286 12.42 2.32 3.86
C GLU A 286 12.52 1.15 4.86
N PHE A 287 13.37 1.25 5.88
CA PHE A 287 13.57 0.22 6.88
C PHE A 287 13.52 0.80 8.29
N ILE A 288 12.53 0.38 9.07
CA ILE A 288 12.30 0.89 10.43
C ILE A 288 12.40 -0.24 11.44
N LEU A 289 13.22 -0.04 12.48
CA LEU A 289 13.22 -0.84 13.69
C LEU A 289 12.49 -0.05 14.78
N SER A 290 11.35 -0.55 15.26
CA SER A 290 10.50 0.17 16.20
C SER A 290 10.38 -0.53 17.55
N GLY A 291 10.68 0.20 18.62
CA GLY A 291 10.62 -0.28 20.01
C GLY A 291 9.31 0.04 20.71
N GLY A 292 8.78 -0.92 21.46
CA GLY A 292 7.61 -0.76 22.33
C GLY A 292 7.92 -0.93 23.81
N ASN A 293 6.86 -0.98 24.61
CA ASN A 293 6.94 -1.21 26.06
C ASN A 293 7.60 -2.56 26.43
N GLY A 294 7.65 -3.53 25.51
CA GLY A 294 8.33 -4.80 25.73
C GLY A 294 9.86 -4.72 25.66
N VAL A 295 10.44 -3.59 25.24
CA VAL A 295 11.88 -3.37 25.21
C VAL A 295 12.37 -2.98 26.61
N LYS A 296 13.25 -3.81 27.18
CA LYS A 296 13.85 -3.56 28.50
C LYS A 296 15.27 -3.00 28.41
N ASP A 297 16.02 -3.45 27.41
CA ASP A 297 17.38 -3.01 27.14
C ASP A 297 17.39 -2.12 25.90
N TRP A 298 17.34 -0.82 26.13
CA TRP A 298 17.33 0.18 25.06
C TRP A 298 18.71 0.38 24.45
N GLU A 299 19.80 0.18 25.20
CA GLU A 299 21.16 0.24 24.63
C GLU A 299 21.35 -0.85 23.58
N LEU A 300 20.88 -2.06 23.85
CA LEU A 300 20.87 -3.15 22.88
C LEU A 300 19.96 -2.84 21.68
N PHE A 301 18.80 -2.21 21.90
CA PHE A 301 17.91 -1.78 20.82
C PHE A 301 18.61 -0.80 19.87
N HIS A 302 19.29 0.23 20.40
CA HIS A 302 20.03 1.20 19.60
C HIS A 302 21.18 0.54 18.83
N ARG A 303 21.92 -0.36 19.49
CA ARG A 303 22.96 -1.15 18.81
C ARG A 303 22.39 -2.00 17.68
N ALA A 304 21.22 -2.61 17.86
CA ALA A 304 20.57 -3.39 16.84
C ALA A 304 20.12 -2.52 15.65
N ALA A 305 19.60 -1.32 15.90
CA ALA A 305 19.24 -0.38 14.83
C ALA A 305 20.46 -0.01 13.98
N VAL A 306 21.59 0.32 14.61
CA VAL A 306 22.85 0.64 13.93
C VAL A 306 23.38 -0.57 13.16
N ALA A 307 23.42 -1.76 13.78
CA ALA A 307 23.87 -2.98 13.11
C ALA A 307 23.01 -3.30 11.89
N LEU A 308 21.69 -3.09 11.96
CA LEU A 308 20.77 -3.31 10.86
C LEU A 308 20.79 -2.20 9.81
N GLY A 309 21.31 -1.02 10.13
CA GLY A 309 21.16 0.19 9.29
C GLY A 309 19.71 0.65 9.20
N ALA A 310 18.93 0.40 10.25
CA ALA A 310 17.51 0.73 10.30
C ALA A 310 17.29 2.10 10.95
N THR A 311 16.29 2.82 10.47
CA THR A 311 15.81 4.03 11.13
C THR A 311 15.04 3.64 12.39
N GLU A 312 15.36 4.27 13.51
CA GLU A 312 14.67 4.00 14.77
C GLU A 312 13.26 4.58 14.77
N GLY A 313 12.33 3.83 15.34
CA GLY A 313 10.98 4.30 15.69
C GLY A 313 10.58 3.82 17.07
N ALA A 314 9.48 4.36 17.60
CA ALA A 314 8.96 3.95 18.89
C ALA A 314 7.43 4.02 18.95
N SER A 315 6.83 3.14 19.74
CA SER A 315 5.44 3.28 20.15
C SER A 315 5.26 4.52 21.04
N ARG A 316 4.02 5.03 21.13
CA ARG A 316 3.69 6.11 22.07
C ARG A 316 4.12 5.81 23.52
N VAL A 317 3.93 4.58 24.01
CA VAL A 317 4.28 4.22 25.39
C VAL A 317 5.78 4.41 25.63
N ALA A 318 6.62 3.89 24.74
CA ALA A 318 8.07 4.06 24.83
C ALA A 318 8.53 5.53 24.78
N VAL A 319 7.82 6.38 24.03
CA VAL A 319 8.09 7.82 23.98
C VAL A 319 7.64 8.52 25.27
N ASP A 320 6.43 8.20 25.75
CA ASP A 320 5.87 8.77 26.96
C ASP A 320 6.71 8.35 28.20
N ASP A 321 7.33 7.17 28.18
CA ASP A 321 8.29 6.67 29.19
C ASP A 321 9.71 7.27 29.06
N GLY A 322 9.96 8.10 28.05
CA GLY A 322 11.21 8.84 27.87
C GLY A 322 12.33 8.05 27.17
N HIS A 323 12.05 6.88 26.61
CA HIS A 323 13.07 6.08 25.92
C HIS A 323 13.39 6.58 24.51
N MET A 324 12.53 7.41 23.91
CA MET A 324 12.69 7.89 22.56
C MET A 324 12.02 9.26 22.38
N PRO A 325 12.57 10.19 21.56
CA PRO A 325 11.94 11.48 21.34
C PRO A 325 10.61 11.38 20.59
N ARG A 326 9.74 12.38 20.78
CA ARG A 326 8.41 12.47 20.13
C ARG A 326 8.47 12.35 18.60
N ALA A 327 9.53 12.86 17.97
CA ALA A 327 9.75 12.77 16.52
C ALA A 327 9.87 11.32 15.99
N ARG A 328 10.16 10.36 16.89
CA ARG A 328 10.28 8.94 16.58
C ARG A 328 8.99 8.16 16.86
N GLN A 329 7.92 8.82 17.27
CA GLN A 329 6.66 8.17 17.60
C GLN A 329 5.92 7.70 16.34
N VAL A 330 5.56 6.42 16.28
CA VAL A 330 4.72 5.83 15.22
C VAL A 330 3.28 5.66 15.70
N GLY A 331 2.30 5.95 14.84
CA GLY A 331 0.87 5.73 15.09
C GLY A 331 0.00 6.93 14.73
N ALA A 332 -1.31 6.83 14.98
CA ALA A 332 -2.33 7.80 14.58
C ALA A 332 -2.08 9.24 15.09
N THR A 333 -1.38 9.39 16.22
CA THR A 333 -1.01 10.68 16.83
C THR A 333 0.48 11.00 16.71
N GLY A 334 1.23 10.16 15.98
CA GLY A 334 2.64 10.34 15.63
C GLY A 334 2.81 10.36 14.12
N THR A 335 3.93 9.85 13.63
CA THR A 335 4.22 9.76 12.20
C THR A 335 3.60 8.50 11.61
N TRP A 336 2.97 8.67 10.45
CA TRP A 336 2.55 7.57 9.60
C TRP A 336 3.71 7.17 8.72
N VAL A 337 3.95 5.87 8.58
CA VAL A 337 5.13 5.34 7.89
C VAL A 337 4.72 4.34 6.82
N THR A 338 5.43 4.38 5.70
CA THR A 338 5.22 3.52 4.52
C THR A 338 6.48 2.70 4.25
N ALA A 339 7.09 2.17 5.30
CA ALA A 339 8.36 1.45 5.20
C ALA A 339 8.18 0.15 4.41
N ARG A 340 9.22 -0.23 3.65
CA ARG A 340 9.29 -1.54 2.99
C ARG A 340 9.35 -2.66 4.01
N VAL A 341 10.14 -2.45 5.07
CA VAL A 341 10.24 -3.36 6.21
C VAL A 341 10.06 -2.60 7.51
N TYR A 342 9.13 -3.06 8.33
CA TYR A 342 8.87 -2.54 9.66
C TYR A 342 9.01 -3.66 10.70
N VAL A 343 10.01 -3.54 11.57
CA VAL A 343 10.27 -4.51 12.63
C VAL A 343 9.75 -3.95 13.95
N ALA A 344 8.68 -4.55 14.47
CA ALA A 344 8.04 -4.19 15.73
C ALA A 344 8.60 -5.04 16.87
N VAL A 345 9.38 -4.43 17.77
CA VAL A 345 10.00 -5.09 18.92
C VAL A 345 9.25 -4.73 20.20
N GLY A 346 8.59 -5.71 20.82
CA GLY A 346 7.87 -5.49 22.08
C GLY A 346 6.68 -4.55 21.96
N ILE A 347 6.05 -4.45 20.78
CA ILE A 347 4.86 -3.61 20.53
C ILE A 347 3.62 -4.52 20.53
N SER A 348 2.62 -4.18 21.35
CA SER A 348 1.37 -4.95 21.47
C SER A 348 0.41 -4.77 20.28
N GLY A 349 0.52 -3.64 19.57
CA GLY A 349 -0.28 -3.36 18.37
C GLY A 349 -1.66 -2.76 18.66
N ALA A 350 -1.74 -1.77 19.56
CA ALA A 350 -2.96 -0.99 19.71
C ALA A 350 -3.42 -0.40 18.36
N ILE A 351 -4.74 -0.27 18.15
CA ILE A 351 -5.34 0.19 16.88
C ILE A 351 -4.68 1.47 16.37
N GLN A 352 -4.37 2.40 17.27
CA GLN A 352 -3.72 3.67 16.95
C GLN A 352 -2.31 3.46 16.37
N HIS A 353 -1.55 2.49 16.89
CA HIS A 353 -0.23 2.17 16.34
C HIS A 353 -0.37 1.50 14.98
N LEU A 354 -1.29 0.53 14.85
CA LEU A 354 -1.52 -0.21 13.61
C LEU A 354 -1.96 0.69 12.45
N GLN A 355 -2.74 1.74 12.72
CA GLN A 355 -3.11 2.75 11.72
C GLN A 355 -1.87 3.44 11.12
N GLY A 356 -0.86 3.75 11.94
CA GLY A 356 0.35 4.43 11.48
C GLY A 356 1.29 3.57 10.64
N ILE A 357 1.14 2.24 10.68
CA ILE A 357 1.92 1.27 9.90
C ILE A 357 1.07 0.53 8.85
N GLY A 358 -0.17 0.97 8.64
CA GLY A 358 -1.12 0.27 7.77
C GLY A 358 -0.58 0.02 6.37
N ALA A 359 0.16 1.00 5.83
CA ALA A 359 0.75 1.00 4.50
C ALA A 359 2.17 0.40 4.42
N CYS A 360 2.71 -0.18 5.49
CA CYS A 360 3.99 -0.90 5.41
C CYS A 360 3.83 -2.22 4.63
N ASP A 361 4.80 -2.51 3.74
CA ASP A 361 4.78 -3.70 2.88
C ASP A 361 5.03 -4.99 3.67
N LYS A 362 6.08 -5.01 4.49
CA LYS A 362 6.41 -6.15 5.35
C LYS A 362 6.52 -5.73 6.81
N VAL A 363 5.73 -6.38 7.66
CA VAL A 363 5.73 -6.18 9.11
C VAL A 363 6.27 -7.43 9.78
N VAL A 364 7.36 -7.28 10.55
CA VAL A 364 7.94 -8.34 11.37
C VAL A 364 7.67 -8.02 12.83
N ALA A 365 7.09 -8.95 13.58
CA ALA A 365 6.83 -8.76 15.00
C ALA A 365 7.75 -9.64 15.87
N ILE A 366 8.39 -9.03 16.87
CA ILE A 366 9.13 -9.72 17.93
C ILE A 366 8.40 -9.43 19.24
N ASN A 367 7.77 -10.44 19.82
CA ASN A 367 7.04 -10.27 21.07
C ASN A 367 7.03 -11.56 21.88
N LEU A 368 6.94 -11.45 23.21
CA LEU A 368 6.75 -12.58 24.12
C LEU A 368 5.32 -13.11 24.08
N ASP A 369 4.34 -12.23 23.88
CA ASP A 369 2.92 -12.58 23.88
C ASP A 369 2.43 -12.94 22.46
N PRO A 370 2.10 -14.23 22.19
CA PRO A 370 1.59 -14.66 20.89
C PRO A 370 0.16 -14.15 20.58
N GLY A 371 -0.57 -13.65 21.59
CA GLY A 371 -1.95 -13.19 21.46
C GLY A 371 -2.09 -11.72 21.04
N CYS A 372 -1.00 -10.95 21.00
CA CYS A 372 -1.07 -9.52 20.75
C CYS A 372 -1.51 -9.16 19.32
N ASP A 373 -2.14 -8.00 19.16
CA ASP A 373 -2.70 -7.57 17.87
C ASP A 373 -1.62 -7.27 16.82
N MET A 374 -0.41 -6.91 17.24
CA MET A 374 0.72 -6.73 16.33
C MET A 374 1.05 -8.02 15.57
N ILE A 375 0.98 -9.19 16.22
CA ILE A 375 1.23 -10.48 15.58
C ILE A 375 0.19 -10.79 14.51
N LYS A 376 -1.07 -10.39 14.72
CA LYS A 376 -2.13 -10.57 13.72
C LYS A 376 -1.89 -9.72 12.47
N ARG A 377 -1.22 -8.56 12.61
CA ARG A 377 -0.83 -7.70 11.49
C ARG A 377 0.46 -8.16 10.80
N ALA A 378 1.34 -8.86 11.51
CA ALA A 378 2.67 -9.19 11.04
C ALA A 378 2.65 -10.24 9.92
N ASP A 379 3.48 -10.03 8.91
CA ASP A 379 3.78 -11.00 7.86
C ASP A 379 4.70 -12.11 8.40
N MET A 380 5.51 -11.81 9.42
CA MET A 380 6.34 -12.76 10.15
C MET A 380 6.34 -12.42 11.64
N ALA A 381 6.11 -13.41 12.50
CA ALA A 381 6.15 -13.24 13.95
C ALA A 381 7.20 -14.17 14.57
N VAL A 382 8.01 -13.62 15.48
CA VAL A 382 8.98 -14.35 16.29
C VAL A 382 8.55 -14.22 17.74
N ILE A 383 8.19 -15.37 18.33
CA ILE A 383 7.74 -15.43 19.73
C ILE A 383 8.93 -15.73 20.62
N GLY A 384 9.36 -14.74 21.40
CA GLY A 384 10.53 -14.90 22.25
C GLY A 384 11.00 -13.60 22.88
N ASP A 385 12.05 -13.72 23.71
CA ASP A 385 12.66 -12.59 24.39
C ASP A 385 13.33 -11.63 23.38
N ALA A 386 12.96 -10.35 23.47
CA ALA A 386 13.43 -9.34 22.55
C ALA A 386 14.96 -9.15 22.61
N ALA A 387 15.57 -9.18 23.79
CA ALA A 387 17.00 -8.96 23.94
C ALA A 387 17.80 -10.12 23.32
N ALA A 388 17.41 -11.36 23.61
CA ALA A 388 18.05 -12.53 23.01
C ALA A 388 17.97 -12.51 21.47
N ILE A 389 16.82 -12.15 20.92
CA ILE A 389 16.60 -12.09 19.47
C ILE A 389 17.41 -10.94 18.84
N LEU A 390 17.41 -9.75 19.44
CA LEU A 390 18.18 -8.62 18.93
C LEU A 390 19.68 -8.90 18.94
N GLN A 391 20.19 -9.53 20.01
CA GLN A 391 21.60 -9.91 20.09
C GLN A 391 21.96 -10.93 19.00
N ALA A 392 21.14 -11.97 18.80
CA ALA A 392 21.35 -12.94 17.74
C ALA A 392 21.29 -12.30 16.33
N LEU A 393 20.41 -11.32 16.13
CA LEU A 393 20.32 -10.56 14.88
C LEU A 393 21.59 -9.76 14.61
N ILE A 394 22.11 -9.03 15.62
CA ILE A 394 23.37 -8.29 15.51
C ILE A 394 24.50 -9.22 15.07
N GLU A 395 24.70 -10.34 15.78
CA GLU A 395 25.76 -11.31 15.48
C GLU A 395 25.67 -11.85 14.05
N ARG A 396 24.45 -12.18 13.59
CA ARG A 396 24.23 -12.68 12.23
C ARG A 396 24.49 -11.63 11.17
N VAL A 397 24.09 -10.38 11.40
CA VAL A 397 24.29 -9.29 10.45
C VAL A 397 25.77 -8.93 10.35
N GLU A 398 26.48 -8.87 11.48
CA GLU A 398 27.91 -8.63 11.50
C GLU A 398 28.69 -9.74 10.81
N ALA A 399 28.35 -11.01 11.08
CA ALA A 399 28.95 -12.15 10.39
C ALA A 399 28.71 -12.09 8.86
N HIS A 400 27.49 -11.75 8.43
CA HIS A 400 27.16 -11.62 7.01
C HIS A 400 27.93 -10.49 6.34
N ARG A 401 28.04 -9.32 6.98
CA ARG A 401 28.81 -8.18 6.46
C ARG A 401 30.32 -8.47 6.41
N ASN A 402 30.85 -9.20 7.39
CA ASN A 402 32.25 -9.60 7.41
C ASN A 402 32.57 -10.69 6.36
N GLY A 403 31.61 -11.57 6.06
CA GLY A 403 31.70 -12.51 4.94
C GLY A 403 31.72 -11.80 3.59
N ALA A 404 30.79 -10.86 3.36
CA ALA A 404 30.72 -10.07 2.13
C ALA A 404 32.00 -9.23 1.88
N LYS A 405 32.65 -8.73 2.94
CA LYS A 405 33.94 -8.03 2.83
C LYS A 405 35.12 -8.95 2.50
N ARG A 406 35.05 -10.24 2.85
CA ARG A 406 36.07 -11.24 2.49
C ARG A 406 35.91 -11.76 1.06
N ASP A 407 34.69 -11.79 0.54
CA ASP A 407 34.43 -12.20 -0.84
C ASP A 407 34.66 -11.06 -1.85
N ALA A 408 34.67 -9.80 -1.38
CA ALA A 408 34.91 -8.61 -2.19
C ALA A 408 36.36 -8.09 -2.18
N ALA A 409 37.25 -8.70 -1.40
CA ALA A 409 38.69 -8.40 -1.31
C ALA A 409 39.49 -9.58 -1.87
#